data_AF-A0A524F8S0-F1
#
_entry.id   AF-A0A524F8S0-F1
#
_cell.length_a   1.000
_cell.length_b   1.000
_cell.length_c   1.000
_cell.angle_alpha   90.00
_cell.angle_beta   90.00
_cell.angle_gamma   90.00
#
_symmetry.space_group_name_H-M   'P 1'
#
loop_
_entity.id
_entity.type
_entity.pdbx_description
1 polymer ?
#
loop_
_entity_poly.entity_id
_entity_poly.type
_entity_poly.pdbx_seq_one_letter_code
_entity_poly.pdbx_strand_id
1 'polypeptide(L)'
;MPLAVKYDHNCLLWTSLDLNNQIKMNKDAIELGLPPNRIVMDPTCATLGYGMEYSFSIYQRMRIAGLLGEKDLAYPISGGTTNAWGAREAWMSEKQAPEWGLRQYRGPIWEVINALCLSLVGLDLAMMFHPIAAKHVKDITAQFFAEIPKVMDDKGYYDWASANLKR
;
A
#
# COMPACT_ATOMS: atom_id res chain seq x y z
N MET A 1 17.90 -16.72 -2.77
CA MET A 1 17.78 -17.08 -1.34
C MET A 1 19.11 -17.40 -0.67
N PRO A 2 19.92 -18.38 -1.13
CA PRO A 2 21.09 -18.85 -0.36
C PRO A 2 22.14 -17.77 -0.05
N LEU A 3 22.34 -16.82 -0.97
CA LEU A 3 23.23 -15.68 -0.74
C LEU A 3 22.72 -14.74 0.36
N ALA A 4 21.40 -14.49 0.41
CA ALA A 4 20.81 -13.64 1.44
C ALA A 4 20.92 -14.28 2.83
N VAL A 5 20.76 -15.60 2.92
CA VAL A 5 20.99 -16.36 4.16
C VAL A 5 22.46 -16.27 4.58
N LYS A 6 23.40 -16.52 3.64
CA LYS A 6 24.85 -16.49 3.92
C LYS A 6 25.35 -15.12 4.40
N TYR A 7 24.80 -14.03 3.83
CA TYR A 7 25.26 -12.66 4.09
C TYR A 7 24.29 -11.83 4.92
N ASP A 8 23.37 -12.47 5.62
CA ASP A 8 22.54 -11.82 6.64
C ASP A 8 21.56 -10.74 6.11
N HIS A 9 21.01 -10.94 4.91
CA HIS A 9 20.11 -9.97 4.26
C HIS A 9 18.62 -10.31 4.41
N ASN A 10 17.79 -9.27 4.41
CA ASN A 10 16.34 -9.39 4.25
C ASN A 10 15.97 -9.68 2.79
N CYS A 11 14.87 -10.39 2.58
CA CYS A 11 14.36 -10.70 1.25
C CYS A 11 12.94 -10.18 1.08
N LEU A 12 12.73 -9.47 -0.03
CA LEU A 12 11.40 -9.18 -0.55
C LEU A 12 10.98 -10.32 -1.47
N LEU A 13 9.86 -10.98 -1.15
CA LEU A 13 9.34 -12.16 -1.84
C LEU A 13 8.20 -11.76 -2.75
N TRP A 14 8.53 -11.52 -4.02
CA TRP A 14 7.61 -11.03 -5.03
C TRP A 14 6.75 -12.13 -5.65
N THR A 15 5.45 -11.90 -5.78
CA THR A 15 4.52 -12.75 -6.53
C THR A 15 3.52 -11.92 -7.35
N SER A 16 2.82 -12.55 -8.29
CA SER A 16 1.88 -11.88 -9.20
C SER A 16 0.43 -12.02 -8.73
N LEU A 17 0.02 -11.22 -7.75
CA LEU A 17 -1.37 -11.07 -7.25
C LEU A 17 -2.09 -12.39 -6.95
N ASP A 18 -1.38 -13.38 -6.42
CA ASP A 18 -1.94 -14.69 -6.08
C ASP A 18 -1.52 -15.13 -4.67
N LEU A 19 -2.51 -15.41 -3.84
CA LEU A 19 -2.33 -15.77 -2.44
C LEU A 19 -1.63 -17.11 -2.27
N ASN A 20 -1.95 -18.11 -3.11
CA ASN A 20 -1.38 -19.44 -2.99
C ASN A 20 0.10 -19.45 -3.40
N ASN A 21 0.43 -18.70 -4.45
CA ASN A 21 1.81 -18.50 -4.88
C ASN A 21 2.64 -17.78 -3.81
N GLN A 22 2.06 -16.81 -3.09
CA GLN A 22 2.76 -16.17 -1.98
C GLN A 22 3.02 -17.14 -0.82
N ILE A 23 2.02 -17.94 -0.42
CA ILE A 23 2.21 -18.97 0.61
C ILE A 23 3.34 -19.92 0.20
N LYS A 24 3.32 -20.40 -1.05
CA LYS A 24 4.35 -21.28 -1.56
C LYS A 24 5.74 -20.63 -1.54
N MET A 25 5.86 -19.41 -2.07
CA MET A 25 7.13 -18.67 -2.08
C MET A 25 7.69 -18.46 -0.66
N ASN A 26 6.82 -18.17 0.31
CA ASN A 26 7.23 -17.98 1.69
C ASN A 26 7.71 -19.29 2.33
N LYS A 27 7.00 -20.40 2.10
CA LYS A 27 7.43 -21.74 2.55
C LYS A 27 8.79 -22.12 1.96
N ASP A 28 8.94 -21.97 0.64
CA ASP A 28 10.19 -22.27 -0.06
C ASP A 28 11.35 -21.42 0.50
N ALA A 29 11.11 -20.15 0.86
CA ALA A 29 12.12 -19.30 1.48
C ALA A 29 12.56 -19.78 2.88
N ILE A 30 11.61 -20.23 3.71
CA ILE A 30 11.89 -20.80 5.03
C ILE A 30 12.66 -22.12 4.91
N GLU A 31 12.26 -23.01 3.99
CA GLU A 31 12.95 -24.28 3.74
C GLU A 31 14.40 -24.08 3.28
N LEU A 32 14.67 -22.99 2.56
CA LEU A 32 16.02 -22.58 2.16
C LEU A 32 16.81 -21.88 3.29
N GLY A 33 16.26 -21.79 4.50
CA GLY A 33 16.94 -21.30 5.69
C GLY A 33 16.81 -19.80 5.95
N LEU A 34 15.93 -19.08 5.25
CA LEU A 34 15.68 -17.67 5.56
C LEU A 34 14.87 -17.55 6.87
N PRO A 35 15.33 -16.77 7.86
CA PRO A 35 14.55 -16.55 9.08
C PRO A 35 13.21 -15.82 8.80
N PRO A 36 12.09 -16.17 9.47
CA PRO A 36 10.79 -15.53 9.30
C PRO A 36 10.81 -14.00 9.47
N ASN A 37 11.64 -13.48 10.38
CA ASN A 37 11.78 -12.05 10.64
C ASN A 37 12.59 -11.28 9.57
N ARG A 38 12.95 -11.94 8.46
CA ARG A 38 13.67 -11.37 7.32
C ARG A 38 12.86 -11.39 6.02
N ILE A 39 11.59 -11.72 6.11
CA ILE A 39 10.67 -11.78 4.98
C ILE A 39 9.83 -10.52 4.91
N VAL A 40 9.75 -9.94 3.72
CA VAL A 40 8.72 -8.98 3.33
C VAL A 40 8.01 -9.55 2.11
N MET A 41 6.69 -9.68 2.13
CA MET A 41 5.92 -10.14 0.98
C MET A 41 5.69 -8.99 0.01
N ASP A 42 5.67 -9.26 -1.30
CA ASP A 42 5.20 -8.30 -2.29
C ASP A 42 4.30 -9.02 -3.30
N PRO A 43 2.98 -9.03 -3.10
CA PRO A 43 2.06 -9.69 -4.02
C PRO A 43 1.84 -8.89 -5.32
N THR A 44 2.70 -7.92 -5.66
CA THR A 44 2.48 -6.90 -6.70
C THR A 44 1.34 -5.94 -6.34
N CYS A 45 1.39 -4.73 -6.87
CA CYS A 45 0.31 -3.75 -6.79
C CYS A 45 -0.05 -3.29 -8.21
N ALA A 46 -1.31 -3.43 -8.58
CA ALA A 46 -1.89 -2.76 -9.72
C ALA A 46 -2.31 -1.33 -9.33
N THR A 47 -2.38 -0.44 -10.31
CA THR A 47 -2.65 0.98 -10.08
C THR A 47 -4.13 1.32 -10.22
N LEU A 48 -4.53 2.48 -9.64
CA LEU A 48 -5.84 3.08 -9.81
C LEU A 48 -6.23 3.15 -11.29
N GLY A 49 -7.42 2.65 -11.61
CA GLY A 49 -7.95 2.55 -12.98
C GLY A 49 -7.48 1.34 -13.79
N TYR A 50 -6.52 0.56 -13.27
CA TYR A 50 -5.91 -0.56 -13.98
C TYR A 50 -5.75 -1.80 -13.07
N GLY A 51 -6.80 -2.16 -12.32
CA GLY A 51 -6.83 -3.39 -11.51
C GLY A 51 -6.50 -3.23 -10.02
N MET A 52 -6.52 -2.00 -9.49
CA MET A 52 -6.31 -1.72 -8.07
C MET A 52 -7.23 -2.56 -7.17
N GLU A 53 -8.48 -2.77 -7.55
CA GLU A 53 -9.49 -3.54 -6.82
C GLU A 53 -9.07 -5.00 -6.57
N TYR A 54 -8.33 -5.59 -7.52
CA TYR A 54 -7.74 -6.92 -7.35
C TYR A 54 -6.62 -6.89 -6.30
N SER A 55 -5.75 -5.88 -6.38
CA SER A 55 -4.68 -5.70 -5.39
C SER A 55 -5.27 -5.46 -4.00
N PHE A 56 -6.25 -4.58 -3.89
CA PHE A 56 -6.95 -4.29 -2.65
C PHE A 56 -7.51 -5.55 -1.99
N SER A 57 -8.23 -6.37 -2.78
CA SER A 57 -8.82 -7.62 -2.30
C SER A 57 -7.76 -8.65 -1.88
N ILE A 58 -6.66 -8.78 -2.62
CA ILE A 58 -5.57 -9.71 -2.28
C ILE A 58 -4.87 -9.28 -0.99
N TYR A 59 -4.53 -8.01 -0.85
CA TYR A 59 -3.88 -7.47 0.35
C TYR A 59 -4.77 -7.68 1.58
N GLN A 60 -6.06 -7.37 1.46
CA GLN A 60 -7.03 -7.58 2.52
C GLN A 60 -7.11 -9.06 2.94
N ARG A 61 -7.22 -9.97 1.96
CA ARG A 61 -7.30 -11.41 2.23
C ARG A 61 -6.03 -11.93 2.89
N MET A 62 -4.86 -11.51 2.41
CA MET A 62 -3.57 -11.89 3.01
C MET A 62 -3.46 -11.40 4.45
N ARG A 63 -3.79 -10.12 4.68
CA ARG A 63 -3.76 -9.51 6.02
C ARG A 63 -4.69 -10.24 6.98
N ILE A 64 -5.95 -10.47 6.57
CA ILE A 64 -6.93 -11.17 7.39
C ILE A 64 -6.49 -12.61 7.68
N ALA A 65 -6.02 -13.35 6.67
CA ALA A 65 -5.54 -14.72 6.85
C ALA A 65 -4.39 -14.78 7.86
N GLY A 66 -3.40 -13.89 7.74
CA GLY A 66 -2.29 -13.78 8.69
C GLY A 66 -2.75 -13.50 10.12
N LEU A 67 -3.71 -12.57 10.29
CA LEU A 67 -4.32 -12.27 11.60
C LEU A 67 -5.12 -13.44 12.18
N LEU A 68 -5.73 -14.27 11.33
CA LEU A 68 -6.48 -15.47 11.73
C LEU A 68 -5.59 -16.70 11.97
N GLY A 69 -4.26 -16.56 11.86
CA GLY A 69 -3.29 -17.60 12.24
C GLY A 69 -2.61 -18.31 11.08
N GLU A 70 -2.81 -17.88 9.82
CA GLU A 70 -2.00 -18.35 8.69
C GLU A 70 -0.58 -17.77 8.79
N LYS A 71 0.34 -18.55 9.37
CA LYS A 71 1.71 -18.11 9.65
C LYS A 71 2.50 -17.79 8.38
N ASP A 72 2.19 -18.45 7.27
CA ASP A 72 2.88 -18.20 6.00
C ASP A 72 2.41 -16.90 5.34
N LEU A 73 1.41 -16.21 5.88
CA LEU A 73 0.98 -14.87 5.45
C LEU A 73 1.13 -13.83 6.57
N ALA A 74 1.74 -14.19 7.71
CA ALA A 74 1.92 -13.32 8.86
C ALA A 74 3.21 -12.47 8.77
N TYR A 75 3.52 -11.95 7.58
CA TYR A 75 4.70 -11.13 7.29
C TYR A 75 4.31 -9.72 6.87
N PRO A 76 5.21 -8.73 6.96
CA PRO A 76 4.97 -7.41 6.40
C PRO A 76 4.74 -7.45 4.88
N ILE A 77 3.84 -6.60 4.39
CA ILE A 77 3.48 -6.49 2.97
C ILE A 77 4.08 -5.20 2.40
N SER A 78 4.90 -5.35 1.37
CA SER A 78 5.37 -4.30 0.47
C SER A 78 4.46 -4.17 -0.74
N GLY A 79 4.44 -2.97 -1.32
CA GLY A 79 3.75 -2.72 -2.57
C GLY A 79 4.43 -1.62 -3.39
N GLY A 80 4.62 -1.91 -4.68
CA GLY A 80 5.08 -0.97 -5.70
C GLY A 80 4.06 0.12 -6.03
N THR A 81 3.79 1.03 -5.10
CA THR A 81 2.82 2.12 -5.33
C THR A 81 3.25 3.04 -6.48
N THR A 82 4.55 3.03 -6.83
CA THR A 82 5.14 3.59 -8.05
C THR A 82 4.47 3.15 -9.35
N ASN A 83 3.78 2.00 -9.37
CA ASN A 83 3.02 1.52 -10.54
C ASN A 83 1.91 2.51 -10.94
N ALA A 84 1.57 3.45 -10.07
CA ALA A 84 0.78 4.64 -10.40
C ALA A 84 1.27 5.36 -11.65
N TRP A 85 2.58 5.43 -11.86
CA TRP A 85 3.20 6.08 -13.01
C TRP A 85 3.12 5.26 -14.30
N GLY A 86 2.57 4.04 -14.27
CA GLY A 86 2.21 3.29 -15.47
C GLY A 86 0.87 3.76 -16.08
N ALA A 87 -0.02 4.34 -15.27
CA ALA A 87 -1.31 4.84 -15.72
C ALA A 87 -1.13 6.08 -16.63
N ARG A 88 -1.82 6.10 -17.78
CA ARG A 88 -1.76 7.23 -18.73
C ARG A 88 -2.14 8.55 -18.06
N GLU A 89 -3.10 8.48 -17.16
CA GLU A 89 -3.62 9.57 -16.34
C GLU A 89 -2.57 10.16 -15.41
N ALA A 90 -1.49 9.45 -15.08
CA ALA A 90 -0.40 9.96 -14.24
C ALA A 90 0.67 10.71 -15.05
N TRP A 91 1.02 10.25 -16.26
CA TRP A 91 2.18 10.76 -17.00
C TRP A 91 1.85 11.51 -18.31
N MET A 92 0.67 11.31 -18.90
CA MET A 92 0.30 11.95 -20.17
C MET A 92 0.22 13.47 -20.00
N SER A 93 0.78 14.19 -20.97
CA SER A 93 0.77 15.67 -20.96
C SER A 93 -0.65 16.20 -21.19
N GLU A 94 -0.98 17.28 -20.50
CA GLU A 94 -2.18 18.09 -20.73
C GLU A 94 -2.31 18.61 -22.16
N LYS A 95 -1.23 18.60 -22.98
CA LYS A 95 -1.33 18.91 -24.41
C LYS A 95 -2.05 17.84 -25.21
N GLN A 96 -2.00 16.58 -24.77
CA GLN A 96 -2.66 15.45 -25.42
C GLN A 96 -4.05 15.18 -24.83
N ALA A 97 -4.21 15.40 -23.52
CA ALA A 97 -5.48 15.25 -22.80
C ALA A 97 -5.75 16.49 -21.92
N PRO A 98 -6.17 17.63 -22.51
CA PRO A 98 -6.39 18.88 -21.79
C PRO A 98 -7.49 18.78 -20.73
N GLU A 99 -8.48 17.90 -20.94
CA GLU A 99 -9.62 17.67 -20.06
C GLU A 99 -9.24 17.03 -18.71
N TRP A 100 -8.07 16.40 -18.62
CA TRP A 100 -7.58 15.81 -17.36
C TRP A 100 -6.85 16.82 -16.47
N GLY A 101 -6.61 18.03 -16.96
CA GLY A 101 -5.87 19.05 -16.23
C GLY A 101 -4.37 18.76 -16.11
N LEU A 102 -3.69 19.54 -15.26
CA LEU A 102 -2.23 19.61 -15.25
C LEU A 102 -1.58 18.33 -14.71
N ARG A 103 -0.63 17.79 -15.48
CA ARG A 103 0.11 16.56 -15.11
C ARG A 103 0.82 16.67 -13.76
N GLN A 104 1.35 17.85 -13.43
CA GLN A 104 2.09 18.09 -12.20
C GLN A 104 1.28 17.79 -10.92
N TYR A 105 -0.05 17.86 -10.99
CA TYR A 105 -0.93 17.48 -9.89
C TYR A 105 -1.40 16.04 -10.02
N ARG A 106 -1.80 15.63 -11.23
CA ARG A 106 -2.32 14.28 -11.48
C ARG A 106 -1.36 13.17 -11.08
N GLY A 107 -0.11 13.23 -11.54
CA GLY A 107 0.87 12.16 -11.30
C GLY A 107 1.08 11.89 -9.80
N PRO A 108 1.44 12.92 -9.01
CA PRO A 108 1.58 12.75 -7.56
C PRO A 108 0.29 12.30 -6.87
N ILE A 109 -0.88 12.84 -7.27
CA ILE A 109 -2.18 12.43 -6.69
C ILE A 109 -2.46 10.94 -6.96
N TRP A 110 -2.17 10.45 -8.17
CA TRP A 110 -2.37 9.05 -8.52
C TRP A 110 -1.56 8.12 -7.62
N GLU A 111 -0.31 8.48 -7.36
CA GLU A 111 0.58 7.73 -6.48
C GLU A 111 0.15 7.81 -5.00
N VAL A 112 -0.27 8.99 -4.54
CA VAL A 112 -0.82 9.17 -3.17
C VAL A 112 -2.05 8.30 -2.96
N ILE A 113 -3.02 8.35 -3.89
CA ILE A 113 -4.25 7.55 -3.78
C ILE A 113 -3.91 6.05 -3.80
N ASN A 114 -3.01 5.64 -4.68
CA ASN A 114 -2.61 4.24 -4.78
C ASN A 114 -2.01 3.71 -3.47
N ALA A 115 -1.11 4.49 -2.86
CA ALA A 115 -0.52 4.16 -1.57
C ALA A 115 -1.57 4.12 -0.44
N LEU A 116 -2.39 5.16 -0.31
CA LEU A 116 -3.39 5.25 0.76
C LEU A 116 -4.43 4.14 0.67
N CYS A 117 -4.94 3.82 -0.52
CA CYS A 117 -5.90 2.73 -0.71
C CYS A 117 -5.33 1.39 -0.24
N LEU A 118 -4.08 1.08 -0.55
CA LEU A 118 -3.46 -0.17 -0.11
C LEU A 118 -3.07 -0.15 1.37
N SER A 119 -2.73 1.02 1.94
CA SER A 119 -2.50 1.16 3.39
C SER A 119 -3.73 0.78 4.21
N LEU A 120 -4.94 1.04 3.70
CA LEU A 120 -6.19 0.62 4.37
C LEU A 120 -6.35 -0.90 4.49
N VAL A 121 -5.72 -1.67 3.61
CA VAL A 121 -5.81 -3.14 3.57
C VAL A 121 -4.51 -3.84 3.98
N GLY A 122 -3.63 -3.12 4.65
CA GLY A 122 -2.46 -3.70 5.32
C GLY A 122 -1.17 -3.66 4.50
N LEU A 123 -0.98 -2.68 3.63
CA LEU A 123 0.34 -2.30 3.11
C LEU A 123 1.21 -1.69 4.23
N ASP A 124 2.34 -2.32 4.53
CA ASP A 124 3.29 -1.87 5.55
C ASP A 124 4.45 -1.05 4.95
N LEU A 125 4.89 -1.40 3.74
CA LEU A 125 6.01 -0.75 3.06
C LEU A 125 5.61 -0.26 1.66
N ALA A 126 5.31 1.03 1.55
CA ALA A 126 5.01 1.67 0.28
C ALA A 126 6.31 2.05 -0.45
N MET A 127 6.60 1.39 -1.57
CA MET A 127 7.67 1.82 -2.48
C MET A 127 7.13 2.95 -3.35
N MET A 128 7.65 4.17 -3.14
CA MET A 128 7.20 5.40 -3.78
C MET A 128 8.32 6.05 -4.61
N PHE A 129 7.94 6.77 -5.66
CA PHE A 129 8.80 7.41 -6.64
C PHE A 129 8.81 8.93 -6.47
N HIS A 130 7.64 9.59 -6.47
CA HIS A 130 7.60 11.05 -6.50
C HIS A 130 7.74 11.66 -5.08
N PRO A 131 8.70 12.56 -4.84
CA PRO A 131 8.97 13.08 -3.49
C PRO A 131 7.79 13.83 -2.88
N ILE A 132 7.03 14.58 -3.69
CA ILE A 132 5.80 15.25 -3.24
C ILE A 132 4.73 14.23 -2.81
N ALA A 133 4.57 13.13 -3.55
CA ALA A 133 3.62 12.09 -3.20
C ALA A 133 4.02 11.42 -1.88
N ALA A 134 5.30 11.05 -1.73
CA ALA A 134 5.84 10.46 -0.51
C ALA A 134 5.70 11.38 0.71
N LYS A 135 5.93 12.69 0.53
CA LYS A 135 5.68 13.69 1.59
C LYS A 135 4.22 13.68 2.01
N HIS A 136 3.28 13.76 1.07
CA HIS A 136 1.86 13.80 1.40
C HIS A 136 1.33 12.51 2.02
N VAL A 137 1.77 11.34 1.56
CA VAL A 137 1.41 10.07 2.21
C VAL A 137 1.87 10.09 3.66
N LYS A 138 3.12 10.50 3.94
CA LYS A 138 3.62 10.64 5.32
C LYS A 138 2.81 11.63 6.15
N ASP A 139 2.52 12.81 5.59
CA ASP A 139 1.76 13.85 6.29
C ASP A 139 0.34 13.37 6.63
N ILE A 140 -0.33 12.65 5.71
CA ILE A 140 -1.67 12.09 5.91
C ILE A 140 -1.63 10.93 6.92
N THR A 141 -0.66 10.02 6.80
CA THR A 141 -0.47 8.93 7.78
C THR A 141 -0.25 9.49 9.19
N ALA A 142 0.57 10.53 9.34
CA ALA A 142 0.78 11.18 10.64
C ALA A 142 -0.52 11.78 11.22
N GLN A 143 -1.39 12.34 10.38
CA GLN A 143 -2.68 12.87 10.82
C GLN A 143 -3.62 11.79 11.36
N PHE A 144 -3.59 10.57 10.83
CA PHE A 144 -4.42 9.46 11.35
C PHE A 144 -4.06 9.07 12.79
N PHE A 145 -2.82 9.32 13.22
CA PHE A 145 -2.35 9.04 14.57
C PHE A 145 -2.22 10.29 15.45
N ALA A 146 -2.50 11.47 14.91
CA ALA A 146 -2.44 12.71 15.67
C ALA A 146 -3.61 12.83 16.64
N GLU A 147 -3.38 13.48 17.78
CA GLU A 147 -4.48 13.92 18.63
C GLU A 147 -5.40 14.85 17.84
N ILE A 148 -6.69 14.59 17.91
CA ILE A 148 -7.67 15.44 17.25
C ILE A 148 -7.66 16.79 17.97
N PRO A 149 -7.53 17.91 17.24
CA PRO A 149 -7.58 19.24 17.85
C PRO A 149 -8.88 19.42 18.62
N LYS A 150 -8.81 19.87 19.89
CA LYS A 150 -9.99 20.09 20.75
C LYS A 150 -11.09 20.96 20.11
N VAL A 151 -10.70 21.88 19.22
CA VAL A 151 -11.64 22.71 18.43
C VAL A 151 -12.56 21.90 17.51
N MET A 152 -12.20 20.64 17.19
CA MET A 152 -13.05 19.74 16.41
C MET A 152 -14.12 19.05 17.28
N ASP A 153 -13.93 18.97 18.60
CA ASP A 153 -14.95 18.51 19.56
C ASP A 153 -16.13 19.48 19.56
N ASP A 154 -15.84 20.78 19.48
CA ASP A 154 -16.84 21.85 19.41
C ASP A 154 -17.69 21.74 18.13
N LYS A 155 -17.11 21.24 17.04
CA LYS A 155 -17.80 21.04 15.75
C LYS A 155 -18.58 19.72 15.66
N GLY A 156 -18.54 18.88 16.69
CA GLY A 156 -19.27 17.61 16.72
C GLY A 156 -18.83 16.60 15.65
N TYR A 157 -17.58 16.70 15.17
CA TYR A 157 -17.08 15.90 14.05
C TYR A 157 -17.12 14.37 14.30
N TYR A 158 -17.16 13.96 15.57
CA TYR A 158 -17.15 12.56 16.02
C TYR A 158 -18.45 11.81 15.75
N ASP A 159 -19.56 12.52 15.55
CA ASP A 159 -20.87 11.90 15.40
C ASP A 159 -21.25 11.68 13.93
N TRP A 160 -20.25 11.63 13.04
CA TRP A 160 -20.46 11.39 11.61
C TRP A 160 -21.16 10.06 11.34
N ALA A 161 -20.97 9.06 12.22
CA ALA A 161 -21.69 7.79 12.14
C ALA A 161 -23.18 7.89 12.48
N SER A 162 -23.60 8.87 13.30
CA SER A 162 -25.02 9.16 13.53
C SER A 162 -25.58 10.26 12.62
N ALA A 163 -24.70 10.96 11.89
CA ALA A 163 -24.97 12.15 11.09
C ALA A 163 -25.52 13.36 11.88
N ASN A 164 -25.51 13.35 13.22
CA ASN A 164 -25.92 14.48 14.03
C ASN A 164 -24.73 15.42 14.30
N LEU A 165 -24.36 16.21 13.29
CA LEU A 165 -23.40 17.30 13.49
C LEU A 165 -24.00 18.32 14.47
N LYS A 166 -23.23 18.66 15.52
CA LYS A 166 -23.60 19.75 16.43
C LYS A 166 -23.67 21.04 15.62
N ARG A 167 -24.86 21.66 15.58
CA ARG A 167 -25.08 22.97 14.96
C ARG A 167 -24.51 24.09 15.81
#